data_AF-A0A5E4EQ14-F1
#
_entry.id   AF-A0A5E4EQ14-F1
#
_cell.length_a   1.000
_cell.length_b   1.000
_cell.length_c   1.000
_cell.angle_alpha   90.00
_cell.angle_beta   90.00
_cell.angle_gamma   90.00
#
_symmetry.space_group_name_H-M   'P 1'
#
loop_
_entity.id
_entity.type
_entity.pdbx_description
1 polymer ?
#
loop_
_entity_poly.entity_id
_entity_poly.type
_entity_poly.pdbx_seq_one_letter_code
_entity_poly.pdbx_strand_id
1 'polypeptide(L)'
;MSMMLVSRRHLAKSMVGVAGGTIRLFSSATTTACSVTGAAAAAKQSTRMGVPTWTKSGAVYWVQMDCGARSAGTVALGGKADYEEEKKQHAADHGSKPSVDNGSGNKDEKGIASYWGVGPTKLTKEDGTQWKWTCFRPWETYKADVSIDLNKHHVPTTFLDKMAYWTVKSLRWPTDLFFQRRYGCRAMMLETVAAVPGMVGGMLLHCKSLRRFEHSGGWIKALLEEAENERMHLMTFMEVAKPKWYERALVVTVQGVFFNAYLLGYLLSPKFAHRMVGYLEEEAIHSYTEFLKELDKGNIENVPAPAIAIDYWQLPPNSTLRDVVTVVRADEAHHRDVNHFASDIHYHGRQLKESPAPIGYH
;
A
#
# COMPACT_ATOMS: atom_id res chain seq x y z
N MET A 1 -25.12 -22.61 47.20
CA MET A 1 -26.47 -22.79 47.76
C MET A 1 -26.78 -21.54 48.59
N SER A 2 -27.91 -20.88 48.28
CA SER A 2 -28.53 -19.70 48.91
C SER A 2 -27.92 -18.30 48.77
N MET A 3 -28.70 -17.49 48.04
CA MET A 3 -28.80 -16.03 48.00
C MET A 3 -29.04 -15.39 49.38
N MET A 4 -28.67 -14.12 49.54
CA MET A 4 -29.64 -13.10 49.99
C MET A 4 -29.22 -11.67 49.60
N LEU A 5 -30.24 -10.93 49.19
CA LEU A 5 -30.29 -9.57 48.64
C LEU A 5 -30.89 -8.62 49.71
N VAL A 6 -30.78 -7.31 49.44
CA VAL A 6 -31.55 -6.16 50.04
C VAL A 6 -30.94 -5.62 51.36
N SER A 7 -30.65 -4.32 51.56
CA SER A 7 -31.54 -3.16 51.42
C SER A 7 -30.83 -1.79 51.32
N ARG A 8 -31.40 -0.92 50.48
CA ARG A 8 -31.23 0.55 50.45
C ARG A 8 -31.83 1.22 51.71
N ARG A 9 -31.34 2.42 52.06
CA ARG A 9 -32.15 3.62 52.40
C ARG A 9 -31.33 4.93 52.36
N HIS A 10 -32.00 5.97 51.89
CA HIS A 10 -31.58 7.36 51.59
C HIS A 10 -31.60 8.31 52.80
N LEU A 11 -30.86 9.44 52.69
CA LEU A 11 -31.24 10.87 52.94
C LEU A 11 -29.91 11.68 53.05
N ALA A 12 -29.49 12.67 52.24
CA ALA A 12 -30.05 13.87 51.59
C ALA A 12 -29.76 15.19 52.35
N LYS A 13 -29.22 16.18 51.57
CA LYS A 13 -29.14 17.65 51.77
C LYS A 13 -28.00 18.17 52.68
N SER A 14 -27.29 19.27 52.39
CA SER A 14 -27.71 20.53 51.75
C SER A 14 -26.58 21.29 51.02
N MET A 15 -26.99 22.06 50.00
CA MET A 15 -26.30 23.19 49.36
C MET A 15 -26.23 24.43 50.26
N VAL A 16 -25.22 25.28 50.06
CA VAL A 16 -25.16 26.77 49.97
C VAL A 16 -23.76 27.09 49.40
N GLY A 17 -23.46 27.94 48.41
CA GLY A 17 -24.12 29.10 47.81
C GLY A 17 -23.32 30.38 48.09
N VAL A 18 -23.16 31.27 47.10
CA VAL A 18 -22.56 32.64 47.10
C VAL A 18 -21.04 32.67 46.75
N ALA A 19 -20.50 33.24 45.67
CA ALA A 19 -20.76 34.36 44.71
C ALA A 19 -19.86 35.60 44.93
N GLY A 20 -19.38 36.19 43.81
CA GLY A 20 -18.66 37.47 43.70
C GLY A 20 -17.25 37.29 43.12
N GLY A 21 -16.97 37.53 41.83
CA GLY A 21 -16.87 38.84 41.15
C GLY A 21 -15.36 39.14 40.93
N THR A 22 -14.83 39.81 39.90
CA THR A 22 -15.35 40.59 38.77
C THR A 22 -14.13 40.94 37.88
N ILE A 23 -14.29 40.89 36.55
CA ILE A 23 -13.73 41.81 35.52
C ILE A 23 -12.19 42.03 35.41
N ARG A 24 -11.64 41.77 34.21
CA ARG A 24 -11.04 42.81 33.33
C ARG A 24 -11.00 42.37 31.85
N LEU A 25 -11.84 43.05 31.06
CA LEU A 25 -11.77 43.25 29.61
C LEU A 25 -10.86 44.47 29.31
N PHE A 26 -10.24 44.49 28.12
CA PHE A 26 -9.88 45.63 27.24
C PHE A 26 -8.83 45.11 26.22
N SER A 27 -8.78 45.43 24.93
CA SER A 27 -9.67 46.09 23.98
C SER A 27 -9.09 45.95 22.55
N SER A 28 -9.99 46.12 21.57
CA SER A 28 -9.89 46.54 20.15
C SER A 28 -8.70 47.47 19.78
N ALA A 29 -8.30 47.72 18.53
CA ALA A 29 -8.87 47.65 17.18
C ALA A 29 -7.68 47.64 16.16
N THR A 30 -7.80 47.41 14.84
CA THR A 30 -8.27 48.40 13.86
C THR A 30 -8.44 47.75 12.48
N THR A 31 -9.56 48.02 11.84
CA THR A 31 -9.89 47.80 10.42
C THR A 31 -9.15 48.78 9.50
N THR A 32 -8.66 48.30 8.35
CA THR A 32 -8.60 49.14 7.13
C THR A 32 -9.01 48.33 5.91
N ALA A 33 -10.17 48.71 5.35
CA ALA A 33 -10.55 48.38 3.99
C ALA A 33 -9.82 49.31 3.02
N CYS A 34 -9.40 48.79 1.86
CA CYS A 34 -9.18 49.62 0.68
C CYS A 34 -9.77 48.91 -0.54
N SER A 35 -10.92 49.41 -0.97
CA SER A 35 -11.46 49.26 -2.31
C SER A 35 -10.83 50.31 -3.22
N VAL A 36 -10.33 49.91 -4.38
CA VAL A 36 -10.26 50.80 -5.55
C VAL A 36 -10.93 50.12 -6.74
N THR A 37 -11.81 50.90 -7.32
CA THR A 37 -12.77 50.70 -8.39
C THR A 37 -12.17 50.76 -9.80
N GLY A 38 -12.88 50.11 -10.75
CA GLY A 38 -12.94 50.50 -12.18
C GLY A 38 -11.95 49.76 -13.10
N ALA A 39 -12.30 49.25 -14.28
CA ALA A 39 -13.45 49.50 -15.13
C ALA A 39 -13.77 48.28 -16.02
N ALA A 40 -15.06 48.10 -16.29
CA ALA A 40 -15.56 47.23 -17.34
C ALA A 40 -15.38 47.88 -18.71
N ALA A 41 -15.03 47.09 -19.73
CA ALA A 41 -15.37 47.39 -21.11
C ALA A 41 -15.67 46.08 -21.84
N ALA A 42 -16.96 45.88 -22.11
CA ALA A 42 -17.45 44.93 -23.09
C ALA A 42 -17.37 45.55 -24.49
N ALA A 43 -16.91 44.79 -25.48
CA ALA A 43 -17.20 45.05 -26.88
C ALA A 43 -17.51 43.73 -27.60
N LYS A 44 -18.65 43.74 -28.29
CA LYS A 44 -19.32 42.63 -28.99
C LYS A 44 -18.82 42.48 -30.44
N GLN A 45 -19.10 41.29 -30.99
CA GLN A 45 -19.34 40.94 -32.41
C GLN A 45 -18.13 40.99 -33.37
N SER A 46 -18.04 40.22 -34.46
CA SER A 46 -18.73 39.05 -35.04
C SER A 46 -18.05 38.77 -36.39
N THR A 47 -18.03 37.50 -36.83
CA THR A 47 -17.84 37.04 -38.24
C THR A 47 -16.46 37.31 -38.86
N ARG A 48 -15.82 36.43 -39.64
CA ARG A 48 -16.29 35.50 -40.68
C ARG A 48 -15.17 34.51 -41.05
N MET A 49 -15.59 33.37 -41.58
CA MET A 49 -14.79 32.28 -42.15
C MET A 49 -13.65 32.70 -43.10
N GLY A 50 -12.54 31.96 -43.04
CA GLY A 50 -11.52 31.88 -44.08
C GLY A 50 -10.56 30.72 -43.82
N VAL A 51 -10.75 29.62 -44.55
CA VAL A 51 -9.73 28.56 -44.72
C VAL A 51 -8.87 28.95 -45.93
N PRO A 52 -7.54 28.82 -45.83
CA PRO A 52 -6.84 28.04 -46.85
C PRO A 52 -5.75 27.12 -46.27
N THR A 53 -5.88 25.85 -46.65
CA THR A 53 -4.84 24.85 -47.00
C THR A 53 -3.36 25.09 -46.66
N TRP A 54 -2.87 24.21 -45.79
CA TRP A 54 -1.60 23.45 -45.75
C TRP A 54 -0.38 23.92 -46.59
N THR A 55 0.68 24.30 -45.89
CA THR A 55 2.08 24.06 -46.28
C THR A 55 2.93 23.67 -45.06
N LYS A 56 3.88 22.75 -45.30
CA LYS A 56 4.74 22.08 -44.31
C LYS A 56 5.85 23.00 -43.80
N SER A 57 5.96 23.15 -42.47
CA SER A 57 7.24 23.22 -41.71
C SER A 57 6.93 23.50 -40.24
N GLY A 58 6.94 22.46 -39.41
CA GLY A 58 6.90 22.59 -37.95
C GLY A 58 8.32 22.54 -37.40
N ALA A 59 8.93 23.71 -37.22
CA ALA A 59 10.11 23.85 -36.37
C ALA A 59 9.69 23.63 -34.91
N VAL A 60 10.34 22.69 -34.23
CA VAL A 60 10.18 22.50 -32.78
C VAL A 60 10.97 23.60 -32.09
N TYR A 61 10.27 24.60 -31.54
CA TYR A 61 10.86 25.58 -30.63
C TYR A 61 10.91 24.97 -29.23
N TRP A 62 12.11 24.60 -28.78
CA TRP A 62 12.37 24.34 -27.38
C TRP A 62 12.44 25.68 -26.64
N VAL A 63 11.41 25.99 -25.85
CA VAL A 63 11.49 27.08 -24.86
C VAL A 63 12.25 26.56 -23.67
N GLN A 64 13.52 26.94 -23.58
CA GLN A 64 14.34 26.75 -22.38
C GLN A 64 13.90 27.83 -21.37
N MET A 65 13.16 27.43 -20.34
CA MET A 65 12.93 28.31 -19.19
C MET A 65 14.19 28.30 -18.31
N ASP A 66 14.94 29.38 -18.42
CA ASP A 66 16.00 29.74 -17.48
C ASP A 66 15.33 30.41 -16.27
N CYS A 67 15.30 29.73 -15.13
CA CYS A 67 14.85 30.32 -13.86
C CYS A 67 16.03 30.39 -12.90
N GLY A 68 17.00 31.24 -13.24
CA GLY A 68 18.01 31.73 -12.33
C GLY A 68 17.51 32.99 -11.62
N ALA A 69 16.89 32.86 -10.45
CA ALA A 69 16.73 33.97 -9.52
C ALA A 69 16.95 33.46 -8.09
N ARG A 70 18.15 33.72 -7.56
CA ARG A 70 18.44 33.58 -6.13
C ARG A 70 17.72 34.71 -5.39
N SER A 71 16.73 34.37 -4.58
CA SER A 71 16.21 35.26 -3.54
C SER A 71 16.73 34.77 -2.19
N ALA A 72 17.56 35.61 -1.57
CA ALA A 72 18.10 35.40 -0.24
C ALA A 72 16.95 35.42 0.80
N GLY A 73 16.91 34.41 1.66
CA GLY A 73 16.09 34.39 2.86
C GLY A 73 16.99 34.26 4.09
N THR A 74 17.32 35.39 4.72
CA THR A 74 17.84 35.44 6.08
C THR A 74 16.67 35.55 7.05
N VAL A 75 16.46 34.54 7.90
CA VAL A 75 16.33 34.71 9.35
C VAL A 75 16.90 33.45 10.00
N ALA A 76 18.12 33.57 10.51
CA ALA A 76 18.67 32.65 11.48
C ALA A 76 18.04 32.98 12.83
N LEU A 77 17.34 32.01 13.45
CA LEU A 77 17.21 32.01 14.90
C LEU A 77 18.36 31.16 15.45
N GLY A 78 19.33 31.88 15.99
CA GLY A 78 20.51 31.34 16.64
C GLY A 78 20.15 30.62 17.94
N GLY A 79 20.98 29.62 18.24
CA GLY A 79 20.96 28.85 19.47
C GLY A 79 22.07 27.79 19.39
N LYS A 80 23.32 28.22 19.22
CA LYS A 80 24.50 27.38 19.44
C LYS A 80 24.87 27.51 20.91
N ALA A 81 24.34 26.60 21.72
CA ALA A 81 24.92 26.07 22.93
C ALA A 81 24.15 24.77 23.20
N ASP A 82 24.84 23.75 23.70
CA ASP A 82 24.29 22.42 24.06
C ASP A 82 24.24 21.39 22.92
N TYR A 83 25.42 21.14 22.32
CA TYR A 83 25.65 19.95 21.48
C TYR A 83 26.89 19.17 21.96
N GLU A 84 27.06 18.96 23.26
CA GLU A 84 27.97 17.93 23.80
C GLU A 84 27.50 17.50 25.20
N GLU A 85 26.38 16.77 25.32
CA GLU A 85 26.12 15.83 26.43
C GLU A 85 24.71 15.22 26.30
N GLU A 86 24.50 14.28 25.37
CA GLU A 86 23.36 13.34 25.52
C GLU A 86 23.51 12.05 24.68
N LYS A 87 24.74 11.65 24.35
CA LYS A 87 25.03 10.38 23.66
C LYS A 87 25.43 9.23 24.59
N LYS A 88 25.12 9.33 25.89
CA LYS A 88 25.41 8.31 26.90
C LYS A 88 24.23 8.02 27.84
N GLN A 89 23.03 7.81 27.30
CA GLN A 89 21.94 7.17 28.05
C GLN A 89 20.82 6.83 27.09
N HIS A 90 20.98 5.79 26.28
CA HIS A 90 19.92 4.94 25.70
C HIS A 90 20.57 3.80 24.90
N ALA A 91 21.71 3.30 25.39
CA ALA A 91 22.37 2.08 24.93
C ALA A 91 22.19 1.01 26.01
N ALA A 92 20.93 0.70 26.34
CA ALA A 92 20.56 -0.48 27.07
C ALA A 92 19.12 -0.81 26.66
N ASP A 93 18.92 -2.06 26.25
CA ASP A 93 17.64 -2.70 25.96
C ASP A 93 17.15 -2.63 24.49
N HIS A 94 17.73 -3.50 23.65
CA HIS A 94 17.00 -4.58 22.98
C HIS A 94 17.99 -5.48 22.23
N GLY A 95 17.86 -6.78 22.44
CA GLY A 95 18.82 -7.82 22.10
C GLY A 95 19.02 -8.11 20.61
N SER A 96 20.16 -8.76 20.36
CA SER A 96 20.58 -9.48 19.13
C SER A 96 20.67 -8.67 17.84
N LYS A 97 21.77 -7.93 17.67
CA LYS A 97 22.29 -7.53 16.35
C LYS A 97 23.13 -8.67 15.77
N PRO A 98 22.98 -9.05 14.49
CA PRO A 98 23.92 -9.94 13.83
C PRO A 98 25.26 -9.24 13.62
N SER A 99 26.34 -10.00 13.74
CA SER A 99 27.72 -9.56 13.62
C SER A 99 28.04 -9.07 12.21
N VAL A 100 28.45 -7.80 12.10
CA VAL A 100 29.01 -7.22 10.88
C VAL A 100 30.49 -7.58 10.82
N ASP A 101 30.84 -8.54 9.96
CA ASP A 101 32.24 -8.87 9.68
C ASP A 101 32.74 -8.03 8.50
N ASN A 102 33.65 -7.08 8.77
CA ASN A 102 34.41 -6.36 7.75
C ASN A 102 35.74 -7.08 7.53
N GLY A 103 35.67 -8.27 6.96
CA GLY A 103 36.83 -9.07 6.56
C GLY A 103 37.50 -8.53 5.29
N SER A 104 38.80 -8.27 5.39
CA SER A 104 39.69 -7.83 4.32
C SER A 104 39.98 -8.92 3.28
N GLY A 105 39.89 -8.57 1.99
CA GLY A 105 40.67 -9.18 0.90
C GLY A 105 39.90 -10.07 -0.08
N ASN A 106 39.71 -9.60 -1.33
CA ASN A 106 40.41 -10.12 -2.51
C ASN A 106 40.19 -9.18 -3.70
N LYS A 107 41.25 -8.89 -4.46
CA LYS A 107 41.27 -7.93 -5.59
C LYS A 107 40.82 -8.59 -6.90
N ASP A 108 39.60 -9.10 -7.03
CA ASP A 108 39.15 -9.62 -8.34
C ASP A 108 37.65 -9.50 -8.64
N GLU A 109 36.93 -8.63 -7.94
CA GLU A 109 35.64 -8.11 -8.43
C GLU A 109 35.56 -6.63 -8.06
N LYS A 110 35.90 -5.73 -8.99
CA LYS A 110 35.57 -4.31 -8.84
C LYS A 110 34.05 -4.15 -9.01
N GLY A 111 33.29 -4.60 -8.02
CA GLY A 111 31.89 -4.25 -7.88
C GLY A 111 31.73 -2.74 -7.94
N ILE A 112 30.64 -2.26 -8.52
CA ILE A 112 30.34 -0.83 -8.62
C ILE A 112 30.38 -0.26 -7.21
N ALA A 113 31.43 0.51 -6.90
CA ALA A 113 31.54 1.19 -5.62
C ALA A 113 30.36 2.16 -5.52
N SER A 114 29.54 2.01 -4.48
CA SER A 114 28.43 2.94 -4.29
C SER A 114 28.99 4.35 -4.09
N TYR A 115 28.27 5.36 -4.60
CA TYR A 115 28.64 6.76 -4.42
C TYR A 115 28.89 7.13 -2.94
N TRP A 116 28.20 6.45 -2.02
CA TRP A 116 28.29 6.64 -0.57
C TRP A 116 29.41 5.82 0.10
N GLY A 117 30.22 5.07 -0.66
CA GLY A 117 31.31 4.25 -0.11
C GLY A 117 30.85 3.01 0.67
N VAL A 118 29.57 2.67 0.62
CA VAL A 118 29.01 1.47 1.25
C VAL A 118 29.14 0.30 0.27
N GLY A 119 29.95 -0.70 0.64
CA GLY A 119 30.06 -1.94 -0.12
C GLY A 119 28.79 -2.80 -0.03
N PRO A 120 28.57 -3.73 -0.96
CA PRO A 120 27.45 -4.66 -0.87
C PRO A 120 27.52 -5.46 0.43
N THR A 121 26.49 -5.34 1.28
CA THR A 121 26.41 -6.07 2.54
C THR A 121 26.17 -7.55 2.27
N LYS A 122 27.08 -8.42 2.70
CA LYS A 122 26.86 -9.87 2.73
C LYS A 122 25.99 -10.19 3.94
N LEU A 123 24.70 -10.40 3.70
CA LEU A 123 23.78 -10.82 4.74
C LEU A 123 23.83 -12.34 4.91
N THR A 124 23.58 -12.81 6.12
CA THR A 124 23.49 -14.24 6.45
C THR A 124 22.10 -14.56 6.99
N LYS A 125 21.65 -15.79 6.75
CA LYS A 125 20.50 -16.40 7.41
C LYS A 125 20.82 -16.70 8.88
N GLU A 126 19.80 -17.07 9.65
CA GLU A 126 19.95 -17.53 11.03
C GLU A 126 20.81 -18.80 11.14
N ASP A 127 20.82 -19.63 10.09
CA ASP A 127 21.64 -20.84 9.98
C ASP A 127 23.12 -20.57 9.60
N GLY A 128 23.50 -19.30 9.41
CA GLY A 128 24.84 -18.88 8.99
C GLY A 128 25.12 -18.98 7.49
N THR A 129 24.18 -19.48 6.69
CA THR A 129 24.32 -19.49 5.22
C THR A 129 24.14 -18.09 4.63
N GLN A 130 24.74 -17.83 3.47
CA GLN A 130 24.64 -16.53 2.83
C GLN A 130 23.21 -16.27 2.33
N TRP A 131 22.67 -15.09 2.67
CA TRP A 131 21.42 -14.61 2.10
C TRP A 131 21.61 -14.25 0.64
N LYS A 132 20.91 -14.98 -0.23
CA LYS A 132 21.08 -14.86 -1.69
C LYS A 132 20.17 -13.81 -2.34
N TRP A 133 19.16 -13.32 -1.62
CA TRP A 133 18.15 -12.42 -2.17
C TRP A 133 18.54 -10.95 -1.97
N THR A 134 18.46 -10.17 -3.04
CA THR A 134 18.71 -8.73 -2.99
C THR A 134 17.42 -7.91 -2.86
N CYS A 135 16.29 -8.48 -3.27
CA CYS A 135 14.98 -7.84 -3.33
C CYS A 135 14.22 -7.80 -2.00
N PHE A 136 14.59 -8.62 -1.01
CA PHE A 136 14.05 -8.59 0.35
C PHE A 136 15.11 -9.04 1.35
N ARG A 137 14.86 -8.82 2.64
CA ARG A 137 15.77 -9.05 3.75
C ARG A 137 15.23 -10.14 4.68
N PRO A 138 16.10 -10.80 5.47
CA PRO A 138 15.67 -11.85 6.39
C PRO A 138 14.55 -11.42 7.35
N TRP A 139 14.58 -10.19 7.85
CA TRP A 139 13.58 -9.65 8.80
C TRP A 139 12.27 -9.19 8.14
N GLU A 140 12.17 -9.23 6.81
CA GLU A 140 10.95 -8.96 6.04
C GLU A 140 10.20 -10.27 5.72
N THR A 141 10.77 -11.42 6.08
CA THR A 141 10.16 -12.73 5.91
C THR A 141 9.28 -13.09 7.10
N TYR A 142 8.27 -13.93 6.88
CA TYR A 142 7.29 -14.26 7.91
C TYR A 142 6.74 -15.68 7.71
N LYS A 143 6.04 -16.19 8.73
CA LYS A 143 5.23 -17.41 8.63
C LYS A 143 3.78 -16.99 8.44
N ALA A 144 3.19 -17.37 7.32
CA ALA A 144 1.79 -17.05 7.03
C ALA A 144 0.84 -17.76 8.01
N ASP A 145 -0.20 -17.06 8.48
CA ASP A 145 -1.27 -17.63 9.30
C ASP A 145 -2.27 -18.40 8.43
N VAL A 146 -1.99 -19.69 8.25
CA VAL A 146 -2.88 -20.61 7.53
C VAL A 146 -4.17 -20.96 8.29
N SER A 147 -4.37 -20.45 9.51
CA SER A 147 -5.59 -20.66 10.30
C SER A 147 -6.70 -19.62 10.00
N ILE A 148 -6.41 -18.63 9.16
CA ILE A 148 -7.34 -17.59 8.74
C ILE A 148 -8.62 -18.16 8.09
N ASP A 149 -9.77 -17.55 8.37
CA ASP A 149 -11.06 -18.00 7.84
C ASP A 149 -11.19 -17.71 6.34
N LEU A 150 -11.08 -18.76 5.53
CA LEU A 150 -11.18 -18.68 4.07
C LEU A 150 -12.62 -18.51 3.55
N ASN A 151 -13.65 -18.78 4.37
CA ASN A 151 -15.05 -18.79 3.94
C ASN A 151 -15.77 -17.46 4.20
N LYS A 152 -15.10 -16.51 4.84
CA LYS A 152 -15.65 -15.18 5.09
C LYS A 152 -15.94 -14.46 3.77
N HIS A 153 -17.18 -13.99 3.64
CA HIS A 153 -17.67 -13.25 2.50
C HIS A 153 -18.30 -11.94 3.00
N HIS A 154 -17.88 -10.81 2.43
CA HIS A 154 -18.54 -9.55 2.74
C HIS A 154 -19.84 -9.43 1.93
N VAL A 155 -21.00 -9.41 2.60
CA VAL A 155 -22.29 -9.26 1.90
C VAL A 155 -22.41 -7.85 1.29
N PRO A 156 -22.68 -7.69 -0.02
CA PRO A 156 -22.83 -6.37 -0.64
C PRO A 156 -24.14 -5.69 -0.22
N THR A 157 -24.07 -4.74 0.72
CA THR A 157 -25.25 -4.06 1.26
C THR A 157 -25.53 -2.74 0.53
N THR A 158 -24.50 -1.92 0.33
CA THR A 158 -24.62 -0.60 -0.28
C THR A 158 -24.62 -0.67 -1.81
N PHE A 159 -25.02 0.43 -2.48
CA PHE A 159 -24.97 0.51 -3.94
C PHE A 159 -23.54 0.32 -4.49
N LEU A 160 -22.55 0.97 -3.86
CA LEU A 160 -21.15 0.85 -4.29
C LEU A 160 -20.58 -0.54 -4.00
N ASP A 161 -21.01 -1.21 -2.93
CA ASP A 161 -20.61 -2.60 -2.68
C ASP A 161 -21.15 -3.55 -3.74
N LYS A 162 -22.42 -3.36 -4.12
CA LYS A 162 -23.03 -4.12 -5.21
C LYS A 162 -22.29 -3.85 -6.51
N MET A 163 -22.01 -2.59 -6.83
CA MET A 163 -21.20 -2.25 -8.00
C MET A 163 -19.84 -2.94 -7.98
N ALA A 164 -19.11 -2.87 -6.87
CA ALA A 164 -17.80 -3.50 -6.73
C ALA A 164 -17.87 -5.02 -6.95
N TYR A 165 -18.82 -5.68 -6.29
CA TYR A 165 -19.06 -7.12 -6.44
C TYR A 165 -19.40 -7.49 -7.89
N TRP A 166 -20.33 -6.77 -8.52
CA TRP A 166 -20.71 -7.01 -9.92
C TRP A 166 -19.56 -6.75 -10.88
N THR A 167 -18.73 -5.72 -10.63
CA THR A 167 -17.52 -5.46 -11.42
C THR A 167 -16.56 -6.66 -11.35
N VAL A 168 -16.25 -7.15 -10.15
CA VAL A 168 -15.36 -8.32 -9.99
C VAL A 168 -15.92 -9.56 -10.67
N LYS A 169 -17.21 -9.87 -10.46
CA LYS A 169 -17.85 -11.02 -11.12
C LYS A 169 -17.86 -10.89 -12.64
N SER A 170 -18.04 -9.67 -13.16
CA SER A 170 -17.98 -9.40 -14.60
C SER A 170 -16.57 -9.56 -15.17
N LEU A 171 -15.53 -9.15 -14.43
CA LEU A 171 -14.12 -9.33 -14.82
C LEU A 171 -13.69 -10.79 -14.79
N ARG A 172 -14.30 -11.61 -13.93
CA ARG A 172 -14.02 -13.04 -13.83
C ARG A 172 -14.46 -13.82 -15.08
N TRP A 173 -15.64 -13.53 -15.63
CA TRP A 173 -16.18 -14.28 -16.77
C TRP A 173 -15.25 -14.37 -18.00
N PRO A 174 -14.71 -13.25 -18.55
CA PRO A 174 -13.79 -13.33 -19.70
C PRO A 174 -12.45 -13.98 -19.32
N THR A 175 -12.00 -13.80 -18.08
CA THR A 175 -10.78 -14.39 -17.55
C THR A 175 -10.88 -15.91 -17.49
N ASP A 176 -11.97 -16.44 -16.94
CA ASP A 176 -12.23 -17.88 -16.87
C ASP A 176 -12.29 -18.51 -18.27
N LEU A 177 -12.88 -17.81 -19.25
CA LEU A 177 -12.93 -18.25 -20.64
C LEU A 177 -11.56 -18.24 -21.33
N PHE A 178 -10.73 -17.22 -21.07
CA PHE A 178 -9.42 -17.08 -21.70
C PHE A 178 -8.41 -18.09 -21.16
N PHE A 179 -8.41 -18.33 -19.85
CA PHE A 179 -7.40 -19.18 -19.21
C PHE A 179 -7.80 -20.65 -19.06
N GLN A 180 -9.10 -20.95 -19.00
CA GLN A 180 -9.62 -22.31 -18.82
C GLN A 180 -8.84 -23.07 -17.71
N ARG A 181 -8.36 -24.30 -17.99
CA ARG A 181 -7.62 -25.14 -17.03
C ARG A 181 -6.12 -24.81 -16.90
N ARG A 182 -5.63 -23.69 -17.42
CA ARG A 182 -4.20 -23.30 -17.35
C ARG A 182 -3.91 -22.56 -16.04
N TYR A 183 -4.03 -23.24 -14.90
CA TYR A 183 -3.95 -22.64 -13.56
C TYR A 183 -2.64 -21.88 -13.28
N GLY A 184 -1.48 -22.44 -13.63
CA GLY A 184 -0.19 -21.76 -13.42
C GLY A 184 -0.04 -20.48 -14.24
N CYS A 185 -0.43 -20.50 -15.52
CA CYS A 185 -0.41 -19.31 -16.37
C CYS A 185 -1.46 -18.28 -15.91
N ARG A 186 -2.61 -18.74 -15.40
CA ARG A 186 -3.68 -17.89 -14.86
C ARG A 186 -3.22 -17.16 -13.60
N ALA A 187 -2.71 -17.89 -12.61
CA ALA A 187 -2.23 -17.31 -11.35
C ALA A 187 -1.19 -16.23 -11.64
N MET A 188 -0.10 -16.60 -12.33
CA MET A 188 0.95 -15.66 -12.76
C MET A 188 0.39 -14.40 -13.45
N MET A 189 -0.59 -14.52 -14.34
CA MET A 189 -1.16 -13.35 -15.02
C MET A 189 -2.03 -12.49 -14.11
N LEU A 190 -2.79 -13.09 -13.19
CA LEU A 190 -3.63 -12.36 -12.23
C LEU A 190 -2.78 -11.64 -11.18
N GLU A 191 -1.68 -12.24 -10.72
CA GLU A 191 -0.72 -11.58 -9.80
C GLU A 191 -0.19 -10.25 -10.36
N THR A 192 0.01 -10.16 -11.68
CA THR A 192 0.48 -8.90 -12.30
C THR A 192 -0.53 -7.76 -12.17
N VAL A 193 -1.81 -8.09 -12.01
CA VAL A 193 -2.90 -7.13 -11.83
C VAL A 193 -3.18 -6.91 -10.34
N ALA A 194 -3.10 -7.96 -9.52
CA ALA A 194 -3.31 -7.92 -8.07
C ALA A 194 -2.26 -7.07 -7.33
N ALA A 195 -1.03 -6.97 -7.86
CA ALA A 195 -0.02 -6.07 -7.30
C ALA A 195 -0.28 -4.56 -7.54
N VAL A 196 -1.23 -4.19 -8.41
CA VAL A 196 -1.47 -2.78 -8.80
C VAL A 196 -2.25 -1.98 -7.74
N PRO A 197 -3.35 -2.48 -7.16
CA PRO A 197 -4.18 -1.74 -6.21
C PRO A 197 -3.43 -1.22 -4.99
N GLY A 198 -2.65 -2.06 -4.30
CA GLY A 198 -1.85 -1.66 -3.14
C GLY A 198 -0.86 -0.55 -3.49
N MET A 199 -0.19 -0.65 -4.65
CA MET A 199 0.75 0.37 -5.13
C MET A 199 0.06 1.72 -5.39
N VAL A 200 -1.09 1.70 -6.07
CA VAL A 200 -1.87 2.92 -6.36
C VAL A 200 -2.40 3.55 -5.07
N GLY A 201 -2.98 2.76 -4.17
CA GLY A 201 -3.50 3.23 -2.89
C GLY A 201 -2.40 3.81 -2.00
N GLY A 202 -1.28 3.09 -1.87
CA GLY A 202 -0.09 3.51 -1.13
C GLY A 202 0.50 4.81 -1.68
N MET A 203 0.67 4.92 -3.01
CA MET A 203 1.14 6.13 -3.68
C MET A 203 0.21 7.32 -3.43
N LEU A 204 -1.11 7.16 -3.60
CA LEU A 204 -2.06 8.24 -3.41
C LEU A 204 -2.13 8.71 -1.95
N LEU A 205 -2.08 7.77 -0.99
CA LEU A 205 -2.00 8.08 0.44
C LEU A 205 -0.68 8.75 0.80
N HIS A 206 0.44 8.32 0.22
CA HIS A 206 1.75 8.95 0.39
C HIS A 206 1.72 10.41 -0.05
N CYS A 207 1.29 10.67 -1.29
CA CYS A 207 1.13 12.03 -1.79
C CYS A 207 0.12 12.84 -0.95
N LYS A 208 -0.88 12.20 -0.34
CA LYS A 208 -1.87 12.87 0.54
C LYS A 208 -1.27 13.27 1.87
N SER A 209 -0.48 12.38 2.46
CA SER A 209 0.28 12.64 3.69
C SER A 209 1.23 13.81 3.49
N LEU A 210 2.00 13.83 2.39
CA LEU A 210 2.93 14.92 2.08
C LEU A 210 2.22 16.27 1.91
N ARG A 211 1.20 16.36 1.06
CA ARG A 211 0.51 17.65 0.78
C ARG A 211 -0.31 18.19 1.94
N ARG A 212 -0.66 17.34 2.92
CA ARG A 212 -1.41 17.74 4.12
C ARG A 212 -0.56 17.81 5.39
N PHE A 213 0.70 17.37 5.33
CA PHE A 213 1.58 17.23 6.49
C PHE A 213 0.95 16.39 7.62
N GLU A 214 0.36 15.24 7.26
CA GLU A 214 -0.35 14.35 8.21
C GLU A 214 0.24 12.93 8.21
N HIS A 215 0.21 12.23 9.35
CA HIS A 215 0.53 10.80 9.41
C HIS A 215 -0.55 9.95 8.70
N SER A 216 -0.17 8.75 8.27
CA SER A 216 -1.05 7.82 7.53
C SER A 216 -1.64 6.69 8.38
N GLY A 217 -1.25 6.56 9.66
CA GLY A 217 -1.72 5.48 10.53
C GLY A 217 -1.25 4.09 10.10
N GLY A 218 -0.12 4.00 9.39
CA GLY A 218 0.45 2.74 8.92
C GLY A 218 -0.05 2.27 7.54
N TRP A 219 -1.12 2.87 7.00
CA TRP A 219 -1.74 2.41 5.76
C TRP A 219 -0.87 2.51 4.50
N ILE A 220 0.06 3.47 4.45
CA ILE A 220 1.03 3.51 3.32
C ILE A 220 1.89 2.25 3.34
N LYS A 221 2.37 1.84 4.51
CA LYS A 221 3.21 0.66 4.67
C LYS A 221 2.42 -0.61 4.33
N ALA A 222 1.25 -0.79 4.93
CA ALA A 222 0.40 -1.96 4.68
C ALA A 222 0.07 -2.16 3.19
N LEU A 223 -0.33 -1.10 2.47
CA LEU A 223 -0.67 -1.21 1.04
C LEU A 223 0.54 -1.44 0.13
N LEU A 224 1.70 -0.92 0.50
CA LEU A 224 2.93 -1.20 -0.25
C LEU A 224 3.48 -2.60 0.05
N GLU A 225 3.30 -3.10 1.27
CA GLU A 225 3.60 -4.49 1.66
C GLU A 225 2.67 -5.47 0.94
N GLU A 226 1.38 -5.18 0.83
CA GLU A 226 0.42 -5.93 0.01
C GLU A 226 0.90 -5.99 -1.46
N ALA A 227 1.19 -4.84 -2.08
CA ALA A 227 1.69 -4.81 -3.45
C ALA A 227 3.01 -5.57 -3.65
N GLU A 228 3.89 -5.57 -2.65
CA GLU A 228 5.10 -6.36 -2.67
C GLU A 228 4.81 -7.87 -2.50
N ASN A 229 3.89 -8.24 -1.62
CA ASN A 229 3.50 -9.62 -1.39
C ASN A 229 2.94 -10.26 -2.68
N GLU A 230 2.01 -9.58 -3.34
CA GLU A 230 1.48 -9.94 -4.66
C GLU A 230 2.59 -10.10 -5.73
N ARG A 231 3.59 -9.20 -5.70
CA ARG A 231 4.78 -9.32 -6.56
C ARG A 231 5.62 -10.55 -6.20
N MET A 232 5.69 -10.95 -4.93
CA MET A 232 6.39 -12.15 -4.48
C MET A 232 5.65 -13.43 -4.88
N HIS A 233 4.32 -13.42 -4.92
CA HIS A 233 3.51 -14.49 -5.52
C HIS A 233 3.89 -14.67 -6.99
N LEU A 234 3.89 -13.57 -7.76
CA LEU A 234 4.29 -13.58 -9.18
C LEU A 234 5.69 -14.18 -9.37
N MET A 235 6.69 -13.68 -8.63
CA MET A 235 8.07 -14.15 -8.76
C MET A 235 8.22 -15.62 -8.42
N THR A 236 7.44 -16.12 -7.46
CA THR A 236 7.39 -17.53 -7.10
C THR A 236 6.82 -18.38 -8.24
N PHE A 237 5.70 -17.97 -8.85
CA PHE A 237 5.10 -18.72 -9.96
C PHE A 237 5.92 -18.63 -11.25
N MET A 238 6.72 -17.58 -11.44
CA MET A 238 7.64 -17.47 -12.59
C MET A 238 8.76 -18.52 -12.58
N GLU A 239 9.16 -19.02 -11.41
CA GLU A 239 10.12 -20.13 -11.29
C GLU A 239 9.50 -21.47 -11.76
N VAL A 240 8.17 -21.58 -11.69
CA VAL A 240 7.42 -22.78 -12.10
C VAL A 240 6.97 -22.69 -13.56
N ALA A 241 6.56 -21.51 -14.02
CA ALA A 241 6.03 -21.29 -15.37
C ALA A 241 6.63 -20.05 -16.04
N LYS A 242 7.24 -20.23 -17.21
CA LYS A 242 7.83 -19.13 -17.98
C LYS A 242 6.82 -18.52 -18.96
N PRO A 243 6.54 -17.21 -18.88
CA PRO A 243 5.61 -16.56 -19.80
C PRO A 243 6.20 -16.43 -21.21
N LYS A 244 5.36 -16.59 -22.22
CA LYS A 244 5.70 -16.31 -23.62
C LYS A 244 5.64 -14.81 -23.93
N TRP A 245 6.23 -14.39 -25.04
CA TRP A 245 6.30 -12.97 -25.41
C TRP A 245 4.91 -12.31 -25.54
N TYR A 246 3.91 -13.03 -26.04
CA TYR A 246 2.55 -12.51 -26.20
C TYR A 246 1.81 -12.40 -24.86
N GLU A 247 2.10 -13.28 -23.89
CA GLU A 247 1.58 -13.17 -22.52
C GLU A 247 2.16 -11.93 -21.83
N ARG A 248 3.44 -11.63 -22.06
CA ARG A 248 4.08 -10.40 -21.58
C ARG A 248 3.48 -9.15 -22.22
N ALA A 249 3.21 -9.17 -23.53
CA ALA A 249 2.54 -8.06 -24.22
C ALA A 249 1.12 -7.85 -23.66
N LEU A 250 0.39 -8.93 -23.40
CA LEU A 250 -0.93 -8.89 -22.77
C LEU A 250 -0.88 -8.27 -21.37
N VAL A 251 0.10 -8.65 -20.53
CA VAL A 251 0.32 -8.04 -19.21
C VAL A 251 0.51 -6.53 -19.33
N VAL A 252 1.34 -6.05 -20.26
CA VAL A 252 1.54 -4.60 -20.48
C VAL A 252 0.23 -3.90 -20.83
N THR A 253 -0.57 -4.47 -21.73
CA THR A 253 -1.86 -3.88 -22.12
C THR A 253 -2.85 -3.89 -20.95
N VAL A 254 -3.01 -5.01 -20.25
CA VAL A 254 -3.94 -5.14 -19.12
C VAL A 254 -3.55 -4.21 -17.98
N GLN A 255 -2.26 -4.18 -17.59
CA GLN A 255 -1.77 -3.25 -16.58
C GLN A 255 -1.99 -1.79 -17.00
N GLY A 256 -1.70 -1.44 -18.25
CA GLY A 256 -1.93 -0.08 -18.76
C GLY A 256 -3.39 0.37 -18.61
N VAL A 257 -4.36 -0.49 -18.92
CA VAL A 257 -5.79 -0.19 -18.76
C VAL A 257 -6.20 -0.19 -17.29
N PHE A 258 -5.86 -1.27 -16.56
CA PHE A 258 -6.29 -1.47 -15.19
C PHE A 258 -5.71 -0.43 -14.23
N PHE A 259 -4.42 -0.09 -14.36
CA PHE A 259 -3.78 0.95 -13.56
C PHE A 259 -4.53 2.28 -13.66
N ASN A 260 -4.81 2.74 -14.88
CA ASN A 260 -5.50 4.01 -15.10
C ASN A 260 -6.95 3.97 -14.60
N ALA A 261 -7.67 2.87 -14.85
CA ALA A 261 -9.04 2.70 -14.38
C ALA A 261 -9.12 2.65 -12.84
N TYR A 262 -8.23 1.89 -12.19
CA TYR A 262 -8.16 1.77 -10.75
C TYR A 262 -7.72 3.08 -10.09
N LEU A 263 -6.73 3.78 -10.64
CA LEU A 263 -6.31 5.11 -10.20
C LEU A 263 -7.48 6.10 -10.18
N LEU A 264 -8.24 6.16 -11.28
CA LEU A 264 -9.43 7.01 -11.35
C LEU A 264 -10.50 6.57 -10.34
N GLY A 265 -10.74 5.25 -10.23
CA GLY A 265 -11.68 4.69 -9.26
C GLY A 265 -11.32 5.05 -7.81
N TYR A 266 -10.05 4.96 -7.45
CA TYR A 266 -9.56 5.31 -6.11
C TYR A 266 -9.65 6.82 -5.84
N LEU A 267 -9.33 7.66 -6.82
CA LEU A 267 -9.49 9.12 -6.71
C LEU A 267 -10.95 9.53 -6.50
N LEU A 268 -11.89 8.86 -7.18
CA LEU A 268 -13.32 9.11 -7.05
C LEU A 268 -13.89 8.56 -5.74
N SER A 269 -13.48 7.36 -5.35
CA SER A 269 -14.06 6.66 -4.20
C SER A 269 -13.10 5.58 -3.65
N PRO A 270 -12.28 5.91 -2.63
CA PRO A 270 -11.41 4.94 -1.96
C PRO A 270 -12.18 3.76 -1.36
N LYS A 271 -13.40 4.00 -0.83
CA LYS A 271 -14.28 2.93 -0.32
C LYS A 271 -14.67 1.91 -1.40
N PHE A 272 -14.98 2.38 -2.60
CA PHE A 272 -15.28 1.50 -3.73
C PHE A 272 -14.04 0.73 -4.16
N ALA A 273 -12.89 1.42 -4.26
CA ALA A 273 -11.64 0.80 -4.68
C ALA A 273 -11.23 -0.33 -3.73
N HIS A 274 -11.15 -0.05 -2.42
CA HIS A 274 -10.86 -1.08 -1.42
C HIS A 274 -11.90 -2.21 -1.39
N ARG A 275 -13.19 -1.91 -1.54
CA ARG A 275 -14.22 -2.97 -1.59
C ARG A 275 -14.07 -3.86 -2.82
N MET A 276 -13.67 -3.28 -3.96
CA MET A 276 -13.43 -4.01 -5.20
C MET A 276 -12.24 -4.96 -5.04
N VAL A 277 -11.14 -4.50 -4.43
CA VAL A 277 -9.99 -5.36 -4.08
C VAL A 277 -10.41 -6.48 -3.13
N GLY A 278 -11.14 -6.18 -2.05
CA GLY A 278 -11.63 -7.21 -1.14
C GLY A 278 -12.43 -8.31 -1.83
N TYR A 279 -13.22 -7.98 -2.86
CA TYR A 279 -13.89 -9.00 -3.68
C TYR A 279 -12.97 -9.69 -4.69
N LEU A 280 -11.94 -9.03 -5.24
CA LEU A 280 -10.92 -9.70 -6.06
C LEU A 280 -10.25 -10.80 -5.26
N GLU A 281 -9.90 -10.53 -4.01
CA GLU A 281 -9.20 -11.51 -3.17
C GLU A 281 -10.11 -12.65 -2.75
N GLU A 282 -11.42 -12.42 -2.56
CA GLU A 282 -12.38 -13.53 -2.42
C GLU A 282 -12.36 -14.47 -3.64
N GLU A 283 -12.24 -13.93 -4.85
CA GLU A 283 -12.10 -14.74 -6.06
C GLU A 283 -10.71 -15.41 -6.16
N ALA A 284 -9.66 -14.78 -5.65
CA ALA A 284 -8.32 -15.35 -5.56
C ALA A 284 -8.30 -16.56 -4.62
N ILE A 285 -8.85 -16.44 -3.41
CA ILE A 285 -9.01 -17.53 -2.44
C ILE A 285 -9.77 -18.71 -3.05
N HIS A 286 -10.86 -18.44 -3.77
CA HIS A 286 -11.58 -19.47 -4.51
C HIS A 286 -10.68 -20.15 -5.55
N SER A 287 -9.96 -19.36 -6.35
CA SER A 287 -9.09 -19.86 -7.43
C SER A 287 -7.96 -20.74 -6.89
N TYR A 288 -7.32 -20.34 -5.79
CA TYR A 288 -6.29 -21.15 -5.14
C TYR A 288 -6.84 -22.39 -4.44
N THR A 289 -8.06 -22.33 -3.92
CA THR A 289 -8.74 -23.52 -3.40
C THR A 289 -9.01 -24.55 -4.50
N GLU A 290 -9.41 -24.12 -5.70
CA GLU A 290 -9.53 -25.03 -6.84
C GLU A 290 -8.16 -25.54 -7.31
N PHE A 291 -7.12 -24.72 -7.28
CA PHE A 291 -5.75 -25.17 -7.58
C PHE A 291 -5.33 -26.29 -6.61
N LEU A 292 -5.50 -26.11 -5.30
CA LEU A 292 -5.19 -27.15 -4.31
C LEU A 292 -5.95 -28.46 -4.57
N LYS A 293 -7.23 -28.39 -4.95
CA LYS A 293 -8.01 -29.57 -5.31
C LYS A 293 -7.44 -30.30 -6.53
N GLU A 294 -6.95 -29.57 -7.53
CA GLU A 294 -6.36 -30.18 -8.73
C GLU A 294 -4.97 -30.77 -8.46
N LEU A 295 -4.19 -30.18 -7.54
CA LEU A 295 -2.96 -30.77 -7.01
C LEU A 295 -3.25 -32.06 -6.24
N ASP A 296 -4.25 -32.05 -5.35
CA ASP A 296 -4.63 -33.21 -4.52
C ASP A 296 -5.17 -34.37 -5.37
N LYS A 297 -5.80 -34.08 -6.52
CA LYS A 297 -6.21 -35.09 -7.51
C LYS A 297 -5.07 -35.64 -8.36
N GLY A 298 -3.90 -35.00 -8.34
CA GLY A 298 -2.76 -35.35 -9.19
C GLY A 298 -2.88 -34.86 -10.64
N ASN A 299 -3.80 -33.95 -10.94
CA ASN A 299 -3.93 -33.35 -12.28
C ASN A 299 -2.82 -32.32 -12.56
N ILE A 300 -2.22 -31.77 -11.49
CA ILE A 300 -1.06 -30.88 -11.55
C ILE A 300 0.06 -31.54 -10.74
N GLU A 301 1.27 -31.53 -11.29
CA GLU A 301 2.44 -32.08 -10.61
C GLU A 301 2.82 -31.24 -9.39
N ASN A 302 2.96 -31.88 -8.23
CA ASN A 302 3.37 -31.23 -6.99
C ASN A 302 4.90 -31.18 -6.89
N VAL A 303 5.50 -30.26 -7.64
CA VAL A 303 6.97 -30.06 -7.69
C VAL A 303 7.52 -29.47 -6.37
N PRO A 304 8.84 -29.56 -6.11
CA PRO A 304 9.47 -28.89 -4.98
C PRO A 304 9.22 -27.37 -4.99
N ALA A 305 9.03 -26.77 -3.81
CA ALA A 305 8.82 -25.34 -3.68
C ALA A 305 10.04 -24.54 -4.20
N PRO A 306 9.83 -23.45 -4.97
CA PRO A 306 10.91 -22.56 -5.35
C PRO A 306 11.62 -22.02 -4.12
N ALA A 307 12.95 -21.91 -4.18
CA ALA A 307 13.71 -21.48 -3.00
C ALA A 307 13.37 -20.06 -2.52
N ILE A 308 12.87 -19.20 -3.42
CA ILE A 308 12.39 -17.86 -3.05
C ILE A 308 11.17 -17.93 -2.13
N ALA A 309 10.27 -18.89 -2.39
CA ALA A 309 9.10 -19.13 -1.57
C ALA A 309 9.48 -19.68 -0.19
N ILE A 310 10.42 -20.64 -0.16
CA ILE A 310 10.92 -21.22 1.08
C ILE A 310 11.46 -20.14 2.00
N ASP A 311 12.30 -19.25 1.46
CA ASP A 311 12.91 -18.19 2.27
C ASP A 311 11.93 -17.08 2.63
N TYR A 312 11.02 -16.68 1.72
CA TYR A 312 10.07 -15.58 1.95
C TYR A 312 8.98 -15.93 2.97
N TRP A 313 8.36 -17.12 2.86
CA TRP A 313 7.33 -17.61 3.79
C TRP A 313 7.88 -18.50 4.92
N GLN A 314 9.20 -18.56 5.08
CA GLN A 314 9.89 -19.39 6.08
C GLN A 314 9.40 -20.85 6.10
N LEU A 315 9.18 -21.43 4.91
CA LEU A 315 8.66 -22.80 4.78
C LEU A 315 9.73 -23.84 5.14
N PRO A 316 9.33 -25.06 5.55
CA PRO A 316 10.26 -26.17 5.70
C PRO A 316 11.07 -26.43 4.41
N PRO A 317 12.35 -26.88 4.49
CA PRO A 317 13.20 -27.09 3.32
C PRO A 317 12.67 -28.07 2.25
N ASN A 318 11.81 -29.01 2.67
CA ASN A 318 11.22 -30.03 1.80
C ASN A 318 9.79 -29.70 1.36
N SER A 319 9.39 -28.43 1.45
CA SER A 319 8.06 -27.99 1.06
C SER A 319 7.82 -28.13 -0.44
N THR A 320 6.56 -28.31 -0.82
CA THR A 320 6.16 -28.51 -2.22
C THR A 320 5.33 -27.34 -2.74
N LEU A 321 4.99 -27.37 -4.03
CA LEU A 321 4.10 -26.39 -4.66
C LEU A 321 2.75 -26.27 -3.93
N ARG A 322 2.22 -27.38 -3.44
CA ARG A 322 1.01 -27.40 -2.60
C ARG A 322 1.15 -26.55 -1.33
N ASP A 323 2.29 -26.61 -0.65
CA ASP A 323 2.53 -25.80 0.57
C ASP A 323 2.62 -24.32 0.23
N VAL A 324 3.29 -23.99 -0.88
CA VAL A 324 3.36 -22.62 -1.42
C VAL A 324 1.96 -22.08 -1.74
N VAL A 325 1.15 -22.83 -2.47
CA VAL A 325 -0.23 -22.42 -2.80
C VAL A 325 -1.08 -22.26 -1.53
N THR A 326 -0.79 -23.04 -0.48
CA THR A 326 -1.51 -22.94 0.80
C THR A 326 -1.21 -21.62 1.51
N VAL A 327 0.06 -21.19 1.56
CA VAL A 327 0.44 -19.90 2.19
C VAL A 327 0.06 -18.70 1.34
N VAL A 328 0.19 -18.79 0.02
CA VAL A 328 -0.31 -17.76 -0.92
C VAL A 328 -1.80 -17.52 -0.71
N ARG A 329 -2.61 -18.59 -0.64
CA ARG A 329 -4.05 -18.47 -0.35
C ARG A 329 -4.34 -17.81 1.01
N ALA A 330 -3.46 -17.98 1.99
CA ALA A 330 -3.62 -17.32 3.29
C ALA A 330 -3.33 -15.81 3.18
N ASP A 331 -2.30 -15.42 2.43
CA ASP A 331 -2.03 -14.02 2.09
C ASP A 331 -3.25 -13.37 1.42
N GLU A 332 -3.89 -14.05 0.45
CA GLU A 332 -5.12 -13.53 -0.20
C GLU A 332 -6.25 -13.28 0.81
N ALA A 333 -6.43 -14.19 1.77
CA ALA A 333 -7.43 -14.04 2.82
C ALA A 333 -7.10 -12.87 3.76
N HIS A 334 -5.82 -12.60 3.97
CA HIS A 334 -5.37 -11.42 4.70
C HIS A 334 -5.66 -10.14 3.91
N HIS A 335 -5.27 -10.06 2.63
CA HIS A 335 -5.54 -8.92 1.75
C HIS A 335 -7.05 -8.63 1.64
N ARG A 336 -7.88 -9.68 1.54
CA ARG A 336 -9.35 -9.60 1.59
C ARG A 336 -9.81 -8.84 2.83
N ASP A 337 -9.37 -9.28 4.00
CA ASP A 337 -9.81 -8.74 5.29
C ASP A 337 -9.35 -7.30 5.48
N VAL A 338 -8.10 -6.99 5.12
CA VAL A 338 -7.53 -5.63 5.20
C VAL A 338 -8.28 -4.67 4.27
N ASN A 339 -8.55 -5.06 3.03
CA ASN A 339 -9.23 -4.20 2.07
C ASN A 339 -10.72 -4.02 2.39
N HIS A 340 -11.42 -5.07 2.84
CA HIS A 340 -12.80 -4.90 3.34
C HIS A 340 -12.85 -3.96 4.54
N PHE A 341 -11.91 -4.09 5.48
CA PHE A 341 -11.78 -3.20 6.64
C PHE A 341 -11.47 -1.74 6.24
N ALA A 342 -10.56 -1.52 5.30
CA ALA A 342 -10.24 -0.20 4.76
C ALA A 342 -11.48 0.48 4.16
N SER A 343 -12.28 -0.29 3.42
CA SER A 343 -13.55 0.17 2.87
C SER A 343 -14.55 0.52 3.98
N ASP A 344 -14.68 -0.31 5.00
CA ASP A 344 -15.59 -0.08 6.13
C ASP A 344 -15.24 1.20 6.89
N ILE A 345 -13.97 1.49 7.13
CA ILE A 345 -13.53 2.75 7.76
C ILE A 345 -14.11 3.94 7.00
N HIS A 346 -14.02 3.93 5.67
CA HIS A 346 -14.56 4.99 4.84
C HIS A 346 -16.09 5.05 4.86
N TYR A 347 -16.79 3.90 4.92
CA TYR A 347 -18.25 3.89 5.06
C TYR A 347 -18.74 4.45 6.39
N HIS A 348 -17.95 4.30 7.46
CA HIS A 348 -18.21 4.93 8.75
C HIS A 348 -17.88 6.43 8.79
N GLY A 349 -17.51 7.04 7.66
CA GLY A 349 -17.14 8.45 7.57
C GLY A 349 -15.79 8.78 8.20
N ARG A 350 -14.99 7.76 8.55
CA ARG A 350 -13.67 7.92 9.15
C ARG A 350 -12.57 7.95 8.09
N GLN A 351 -11.41 8.47 8.49
CA GLN A 351 -10.19 8.42 7.68
C GLN A 351 -9.33 7.24 8.12
N LEU A 352 -8.62 6.62 7.18
CA LEU A 352 -7.71 5.50 7.46
C LEU A 352 -6.72 5.81 8.61
N LYS A 353 -6.21 7.04 8.71
CA LYS A 353 -5.28 7.43 9.78
C LYS A 353 -5.86 7.34 11.21
N GLU A 354 -7.18 7.29 11.36
CA GLU A 354 -7.90 7.21 12.65
C GLU A 354 -8.07 5.76 13.13
N SER A 355 -7.81 4.78 12.26
CA SER A 355 -7.89 3.36 12.57
C SER A 355 -6.62 2.70 12.04
N PRO A 356 -5.63 2.40 12.90
CA PRO A 356 -4.32 1.97 12.45
C PRO A 356 -4.41 0.73 11.56
N ALA A 357 -3.58 0.70 10.52
CA ALA A 357 -3.47 -0.47 9.65
C ALA A 357 -2.95 -1.67 10.46
N PRO A 358 -3.41 -2.89 10.17
CA PRO A 358 -2.98 -4.11 10.86
C PRO A 358 -1.59 -4.56 10.37
N ILE A 359 -0.55 -3.76 10.60
CA ILE A 359 0.82 -4.08 10.19
C ILE A 359 1.32 -5.31 10.95
N GLY A 360 1.94 -6.26 10.25
CA GLY A 360 2.48 -7.49 10.82
C GLY A 360 1.42 -8.55 11.13
N TYR A 361 0.16 -8.32 10.72
CA TYR A 361 -0.83 -9.38 10.63
C TYR A 361 -0.55 -10.11 9.30
N HIS A 362 -0.21 -11.40 9.36
CA HIS A 362 0.12 -12.25 8.22
C HIS A 362 -0.29 -13.67 8.51
#